data_AF-A0A5C0SSA3-F1
#
_entry.id   AF-A0A5C0SSA3-F1
#
_cell.length_a   1.000
_cell.length_b   1.000
_cell.length_c   1.000
_cell.angle_alpha   90.00
_cell.angle_beta   90.00
_cell.angle_gamma   90.00
#
_symmetry.space_group_name_H-M   'P 1'
#
loop_
_entity.id
_entity.type
_entity.pdbx_description
1 polymer ?
#
loop_
_entity_poly.entity_id
_entity_poly.type
_entity_poly.pdbx_seq_one_letter_code
_entity_poly.pdbx_strand_id
1 'polypeptide(L)'
;MDEKTLRKGERYYRAGKVLWVVKYGDRLFSKVLGTYPYYVELNLSTGENTCTCPLGGDCKHVAAVMKAHENGFYFEAFDRHADLFPEAVAMEFLAEVPELALDVTIKELRFALSTDESGSEVARLFRRALRLVDMTGKREALHFLEEVIEEYQHVFSDYELALRLENELRELETAL
;
A
#
# COMPACT_ATOMS: atom_id res chain seq x y z
N MET A 1 18.54 -15.49 -6.41
CA MET A 1 17.25 -16.10 -5.99
C MET A 1 17.00 -17.49 -6.59
N ASP A 2 16.46 -18.41 -5.77
CA ASP A 2 16.05 -19.75 -6.21
C ASP A 2 14.63 -19.76 -6.84
N GLU A 3 14.30 -20.84 -7.56
CA GLU A 3 13.01 -21.00 -8.26
C GLU A 3 11.80 -20.98 -7.30
N LYS A 4 11.96 -21.48 -6.07
CA LYS A 4 10.90 -21.49 -5.05
C LYS A 4 10.56 -20.07 -4.61
N THR A 5 11.57 -19.20 -4.50
CA THR A 5 11.44 -17.80 -4.13
C THR A 5 10.79 -17.00 -5.25
N LEU A 6 11.19 -17.23 -6.50
CA LEU A 6 10.55 -16.63 -7.67
C LEU A 6 9.06 -16.98 -7.75
N ARG A 7 8.70 -18.26 -7.58
CA ARG A 7 7.28 -18.69 -7.54
C ARG A 7 6.49 -18.03 -6.40
N LYS A 8 7.11 -17.86 -5.22
CA LYS A 8 6.47 -17.14 -4.11
C LYS A 8 6.28 -15.65 -4.43
N GLY A 9 7.25 -15.02 -5.07
CA GLY A 9 7.16 -13.63 -5.51
C GLY A 9 6.04 -13.41 -6.51
N GLU A 10 5.92 -14.30 -7.50
CA GLU A 10 4.80 -14.25 -8.45
C GLU A 10 3.44 -14.38 -7.75
N ARG A 11 3.32 -15.28 -6.76
CA ARG A 11 2.10 -15.38 -5.95
C ARG A 11 1.80 -14.09 -5.19
N TYR A 12 2.83 -13.42 -4.65
CA TYR A 12 2.68 -12.15 -3.95
C TYR A 12 2.20 -11.04 -4.89
N TYR A 13 2.80 -10.93 -6.08
CA TYR A 13 2.38 -9.99 -7.11
C TYR A 13 0.92 -10.24 -7.52
N ARG A 14 0.56 -11.48 -7.87
CA ARG A 14 -0.82 -11.85 -8.26
C ARG A 14 -1.84 -11.62 -7.15
N ALA A 15 -1.44 -11.72 -5.89
CA ALA A 15 -2.28 -11.43 -4.73
C ALA A 15 -2.38 -9.92 -4.43
N GLY A 16 -1.83 -9.04 -5.27
CA GLY A 16 -1.90 -7.59 -5.10
C GLY A 16 -1.10 -7.07 -3.90
N LYS A 17 -0.06 -7.81 -3.46
CA LYS A 17 0.75 -7.43 -2.29
C LYS A 17 1.77 -6.33 -2.58
N VAL A 18 2.10 -6.09 -3.85
CA VAL A 18 2.95 -4.97 -4.26
C VAL A 18 2.04 -3.73 -4.37
N LEU A 19 2.25 -2.74 -3.49
CA LEU A 19 1.37 -1.57 -3.42
C LEU A 19 1.69 -0.55 -4.51
N TRP A 20 2.97 -0.35 -4.79
CA TRP A 20 3.47 0.55 -5.82
C TRP A 20 4.90 0.15 -6.17
N VAL A 21 5.36 0.50 -7.37
CA VAL A 21 6.77 0.42 -7.75
C VAL A 21 7.14 1.76 -8.38
N VAL A 22 8.24 2.34 -7.92
CA VAL A 22 8.85 3.53 -8.53
C VAL A 22 10.16 3.10 -9.17
N LYS A 23 10.34 3.43 -10.44
CA LYS A 23 11.58 3.24 -11.17
C LYS A 23 12.29 4.57 -11.33
N TYR A 24 13.57 4.63 -11.00
CA TYR A 24 14.43 5.79 -11.25
C TYR A 24 15.75 5.30 -11.84
N GLY A 25 15.95 5.57 -13.13
CA GLY A 25 17.06 4.99 -13.89
C GLY A 25 17.00 3.46 -13.87
N ASP A 26 18.04 2.83 -13.33
CA ASP A 26 18.14 1.37 -13.17
C ASP A 26 17.70 0.89 -11.78
N ARG A 27 17.16 1.75 -10.91
CA ARG A 27 16.71 1.36 -9.57
C ARG A 27 15.20 1.24 -9.49
N LEU A 28 14.73 0.22 -8.79
CA LEU A 28 13.34 0.04 -8.39
C LEU A 28 13.21 0.22 -6.88
N PHE A 29 12.16 0.91 -6.47
CA PHE A 29 11.72 1.09 -5.09
C PHE A 29 10.28 0.62 -4.94
N SER A 30 9.95 -0.04 -3.84
CA SER A 30 8.59 -0.52 -3.64
C SER A 30 8.24 -0.74 -2.18
N LYS A 31 6.94 -0.69 -1.88
CA LYS A 31 6.33 -1.19 -0.64
C LYS A 31 5.52 -2.45 -0.94
N VAL A 32 5.83 -3.52 -0.22
CA VAL A 32 5.23 -4.85 -0.41
C VAL A 32 4.66 -5.35 0.91
N LEU A 33 3.39 -5.74 0.91
CA LEU A 33 2.72 -6.32 2.07
C LEU A 33 3.19 -7.77 2.31
N GLY A 34 3.69 -8.04 3.51
CA GLY A 34 4.10 -9.37 3.98
C GLY A 34 3.50 -9.68 5.34
N THR A 35 4.34 -10.06 6.31
CA THR A 35 3.96 -10.08 7.74
C THR A 35 3.88 -8.67 8.31
N TYR A 36 4.70 -7.77 7.76
CA TYR A 36 4.65 -6.31 7.94
C TYR A 36 4.76 -5.68 6.54
N PRO A 37 4.54 -4.37 6.37
CA PRO A 37 4.91 -3.69 5.14
C PRO A 37 6.44 -3.67 5.03
N TYR A 38 6.97 -4.18 3.92
CA TYR A 38 8.40 -4.21 3.66
C TYR A 38 8.75 -3.31 2.50
N TYR A 39 9.89 -2.64 2.61
CA TYR A 39 10.44 -1.79 1.57
C TYR A 39 11.52 -2.58 0.82
N VAL A 40 11.50 -2.46 -0.51
CA VAL A 40 12.39 -3.16 -1.42
C VAL A 40 13.14 -2.15 -2.25
N GLU A 41 14.43 -2.39 -2.44
CA GLU A 41 15.25 -1.75 -3.46
C GLU A 41 15.89 -2.80 -4.36
N LEU A 42 15.94 -2.53 -5.66
CA LEU A 42 16.59 -3.41 -6.64
C LEU A 42 17.28 -2.58 -7.71
N ASN A 43 18.55 -2.88 -7.99
CA ASN A 43 19.26 -2.40 -9.16
C ASN A 43 19.08 -3.39 -10.32
N LEU A 44 18.43 -2.97 -11.40
CA LEU A 44 18.16 -3.76 -12.59
C LEU A 44 19.43 -4.12 -13.37
N SER A 45 20.48 -3.29 -13.31
CA SER A 45 21.73 -3.52 -14.04
C SER A 45 22.65 -4.53 -13.35
N THR A 46 22.72 -4.51 -12.02
CA THR A 46 23.61 -5.38 -11.24
C THR A 46 22.90 -6.58 -10.61
N GLY A 47 21.57 -6.51 -10.44
CA GLY A 47 20.78 -7.47 -9.68
C GLY A 47 20.92 -7.31 -8.15
N GLU A 48 21.72 -6.36 -7.67
CA GLU A 48 21.85 -6.05 -6.25
C GLU A 48 20.51 -5.57 -5.70
N ASN A 49 20.14 -6.08 -4.53
CA ASN A 49 18.84 -5.80 -3.96
C ASN A 49 18.86 -5.84 -2.44
N THR A 50 17.95 -5.09 -1.84
CA THR A 50 17.72 -5.07 -0.40
C THR A 50 16.22 -5.17 -0.11
N CYS A 51 15.88 -5.71 1.04
CA CYS A 51 14.53 -5.72 1.54
C CYS A 51 14.55 -5.58 3.06
N THR A 52 13.64 -4.77 3.62
CA THR A 52 13.53 -4.59 5.08
C THR A 52 12.91 -5.81 5.80
N CYS A 53 12.66 -6.92 5.09
CA CYS A 53 12.22 -8.15 5.73
C CYS A 53 13.38 -8.91 6.40
N PRO A 54 13.11 -9.92 7.25
CA PRO A 54 14.16 -10.62 7.99
C PRO A 54 15.23 -11.35 7.15
N LEU A 55 15.06 -11.45 5.83
CA LEU A 55 16.04 -12.04 4.92
C LEU A 55 17.02 -11.01 4.33
N GLY A 56 16.73 -9.71 4.44
CA GLY A 56 17.62 -8.61 3.99
C GLY A 56 17.72 -8.41 2.47
N GLY A 57 17.40 -9.42 1.66
CA GLY A 57 17.47 -9.42 0.19
C GLY A 57 17.07 -10.79 -0.36
N ASP A 58 17.12 -10.94 -1.68
CA ASP A 58 16.91 -12.19 -2.41
C ASP A 58 15.68 -12.98 -1.93
N CYS A 59 14.61 -12.24 -1.63
CA CYS A 59 13.40 -12.76 -1.02
C CYS A 59 12.20 -12.67 -1.96
N LYS A 60 11.08 -13.27 -1.53
CA LYS A 60 9.81 -13.22 -2.27
C LYS A 60 9.30 -11.81 -2.53
N HIS A 61 9.63 -10.82 -1.68
CA HIS A 61 9.21 -9.43 -1.90
C HIS A 61 9.98 -8.81 -3.08
N VAL A 62 11.30 -9.01 -3.13
CA VAL A 62 12.13 -8.58 -4.29
C VAL A 62 11.64 -9.25 -5.57
N ALA A 63 11.40 -10.57 -5.54
CA ALA A 63 10.84 -11.30 -6.67
C ALA A 63 9.45 -10.78 -7.09
N ALA A 64 8.61 -10.34 -6.15
CA ALA A 64 7.31 -9.74 -6.45
C ALA A 64 7.45 -8.38 -7.14
N VAL A 65 8.42 -7.55 -6.73
CA VAL A 65 8.73 -6.25 -7.34
C VAL A 65 9.29 -6.42 -8.76
N MET A 66 10.20 -7.38 -8.95
CA MET A 66 10.66 -7.76 -10.29
C MET A 66 9.47 -8.14 -11.17
N LYS A 67 8.56 -8.97 -10.65
CA LYS A 67 7.40 -9.41 -11.41
C LYS A 67 6.45 -8.25 -11.74
N ALA A 68 6.23 -7.35 -10.80
CA ALA A 68 5.46 -6.14 -11.02
C ALA A 68 6.05 -5.29 -12.17
N HIS A 69 7.35 -5.00 -12.11
CA HIS A 69 8.05 -4.25 -13.15
C HIS A 69 8.00 -4.93 -14.53
N GLU A 70 8.25 -6.24 -14.60
CA GLU A 70 8.12 -7.03 -15.84
C GLU A 70 6.73 -6.93 -16.48
N ASN A 71 5.69 -6.77 -15.66
CA ASN A 71 4.31 -6.64 -16.11
C ASN A 71 3.88 -5.18 -16.32
N GLY A 72 4.80 -4.23 -16.23
CA GLY A 72 4.52 -2.80 -16.43
C GLY A 72 3.86 -2.10 -15.24
N PHE A 73 3.80 -2.73 -14.06
CA PHE A 73 3.28 -2.10 -12.84
C PHE A 73 4.39 -1.29 -12.15
N TYR A 74 4.70 -0.11 -12.70
CA TYR A 74 5.60 0.86 -12.09
C TYR A 74 5.33 2.28 -12.58
N PHE A 75 5.78 3.25 -11.80
CA PHE A 75 5.86 4.65 -12.20
C PHE A 75 7.30 5.01 -12.51
N GLU A 76 7.55 5.61 -13.68
CA GLU A 76 8.89 6.12 -14.04
C GLU A 76 9.08 7.51 -13.44
N ALA A 77 10.04 7.64 -12.54
CA ALA A 77 10.44 8.89 -11.92
C ALA A 77 11.68 9.46 -12.63
N PHE A 78 11.69 10.78 -12.78
CA PHE A 78 12.83 11.53 -13.34
C PHE A 78 13.51 12.42 -12.30
N ASP A 79 12.90 12.59 -11.13
CA ASP A 79 13.42 13.40 -10.04
C ASP A 79 14.41 12.58 -9.19
N ARG A 80 15.59 13.15 -8.95
CA ARG A 80 16.68 12.52 -8.19
C ARG A 80 16.32 12.20 -6.74
N HIS A 81 15.32 12.87 -6.16
CA HIS A 81 14.87 12.62 -4.80
C HIS A 81 14.05 11.33 -4.70
N ALA A 82 13.71 10.66 -5.80
CA ALA A 82 13.14 9.32 -5.78
C ALA A 82 14.02 8.31 -5.01
N ASP A 83 15.34 8.51 -5.00
CA ASP A 83 16.27 7.71 -4.20
C ASP A 83 16.11 7.91 -2.68
N LEU A 84 15.59 9.07 -2.25
CA LEU A 84 15.41 9.42 -0.84
C LEU A 84 13.97 9.25 -0.36
N PHE A 85 13.00 9.58 -1.23
CA PHE A 85 11.58 9.62 -0.90
C PHE A 85 10.73 8.89 -1.97
N PRO A 86 11.00 7.61 -2.26
CA PRO A 86 10.30 6.89 -3.31
C PRO A 86 8.79 6.77 -3.04
N GLU A 87 8.39 6.66 -1.77
CA GLU A 87 6.96 6.62 -1.41
C GLU A 87 6.26 7.94 -1.71
N ALA A 88 6.90 9.09 -1.48
CA ALA A 88 6.30 10.39 -1.81
C ALA A 88 6.05 10.51 -3.32
N VAL A 89 7.00 10.08 -4.14
CA VAL A 89 6.86 10.00 -5.60
C VAL A 89 5.72 9.06 -5.98
N ALA A 90 5.64 7.87 -5.37
CA ALA A 90 4.53 6.95 -5.59
C ALA A 90 3.18 7.58 -5.25
N MET A 91 3.09 8.34 -4.15
CA MET A 91 1.87 9.03 -3.75
C MET A 91 1.47 10.14 -4.72
N GLU A 92 2.43 10.86 -5.30
CA GLU A 92 2.19 11.85 -6.35
C GLU A 92 1.57 11.19 -7.59
N PHE A 93 2.16 10.11 -8.09
CA PHE A 93 1.59 9.37 -9.23
C PHE A 93 0.22 8.77 -8.93
N LEU A 94 0.02 8.25 -7.72
CA LEU A 94 -1.29 7.72 -7.32
C LEU A 94 -2.34 8.83 -7.23
N ALA A 95 -1.98 10.06 -6.84
CA ALA A 95 -2.91 11.18 -6.80
C ALA A 95 -3.49 11.52 -8.19
N GLU A 96 -2.71 11.29 -9.26
CA GLU A 96 -3.15 11.44 -10.66
C GLU A 96 -4.09 10.33 -11.13
N VAL A 97 -4.18 9.21 -10.39
CA VAL A 97 -5.07 8.07 -10.69
C VAL A 97 -5.86 7.67 -9.44
N PRO A 98 -6.86 8.47 -9.02
CA PRO A 98 -7.54 8.31 -7.73
C PRO A 98 -8.17 6.92 -7.50
N GLU A 99 -8.68 6.26 -8.54
CA GLU A 99 -9.23 4.90 -8.43
C GLU A 99 -8.16 3.89 -8.05
N LEU A 100 -6.96 4.00 -8.62
CA LEU A 100 -5.83 3.14 -8.27
C LEU A 100 -5.31 3.48 -6.87
N ALA A 101 -5.27 4.77 -6.51
CA ALA A 101 -4.93 5.20 -5.15
C ALA A 101 -5.89 4.61 -4.12
N LEU A 102 -7.20 4.56 -4.43
CA LEU A 102 -8.20 3.97 -3.56
C LEU A 102 -7.95 2.47 -3.38
N ASP A 103 -7.73 1.74 -4.48
CA ASP A 103 -7.43 0.30 -4.44
C ASP A 103 -6.18 -0.01 -3.60
N VAL A 104 -5.11 0.78 -3.77
CA VAL A 104 -3.88 0.65 -2.97
C VAL A 104 -4.15 0.96 -1.50
N THR A 105 -4.88 2.04 -1.22
CA THR A 105 -5.22 2.46 0.15
C THR A 105 -6.08 1.41 0.86
N ILE A 106 -7.09 0.85 0.19
CA ILE A 106 -7.94 -0.22 0.74
C ILE A 106 -7.13 -1.48 1.05
N LYS A 107 -6.21 -1.87 0.15
CA LYS A 107 -5.34 -3.03 0.38
C LYS A 107 -4.44 -2.84 1.60
N GLU A 108 -3.86 -1.65 1.74
CA GLU A 108 -3.02 -1.31 2.87
C GLU A 108 -3.83 -1.20 4.17
N LEU A 109 -5.01 -0.59 4.12
CA LEU A 109 -5.93 -0.47 5.26
C LEU A 109 -6.37 -1.83 5.80
N ARG A 110 -6.76 -2.74 4.90
CA ARG A 110 -7.11 -4.13 5.27
C ARG A 110 -5.96 -4.83 5.96
N PHE A 111 -4.73 -4.55 5.55
CA PHE A 111 -3.55 -5.10 6.18
C PHE A 111 -3.30 -4.47 7.56
N ALA A 112 -3.37 -3.14 7.66
CA ALA A 112 -3.17 -2.39 8.89
C ALA A 112 -4.16 -2.80 9.99
N LEU A 113 -5.42 -3.08 9.64
CA LEU A 113 -6.44 -3.57 10.59
C LEU A 113 -5.99 -4.79 11.41
N SER A 114 -5.15 -5.66 10.83
CA SER A 114 -4.68 -6.88 11.50
C SER A 114 -3.29 -6.76 12.13
N THR A 115 -2.61 -5.62 11.96
CA THR A 115 -1.18 -5.49 12.32
C THR A 115 -0.82 -4.21 13.04
N ASP A 116 -1.67 -3.17 13.00
CA ASP A 116 -1.46 -1.91 13.70
C ASP A 116 -1.95 -1.99 15.14
N GLU A 117 -1.00 -2.15 16.06
CA GLU A 117 -1.26 -2.24 17.50
C GLU A 117 -1.74 -0.91 18.10
N SER A 118 -1.49 0.22 17.43
CA SER A 118 -1.81 1.56 17.94
C SER A 118 -3.12 2.14 17.40
N GLY A 119 -3.60 1.62 16.26
CA GLY A 119 -4.71 2.17 15.50
C GLY A 119 -4.38 3.47 14.74
N SER A 120 -3.16 3.99 14.83
CA SER A 120 -2.74 5.23 14.17
C SER A 120 -2.69 5.09 12.65
N GLU A 121 -2.17 3.97 12.15
CA GLU A 121 -2.09 3.71 10.71
C GLU A 121 -3.45 3.39 10.12
N VAL A 122 -4.27 2.61 10.83
CA VAL A 122 -5.67 2.37 10.42
C VAL A 122 -6.40 3.70 10.27
N ALA A 123 -6.34 4.60 11.26
CA ALA A 123 -6.99 5.90 11.20
C ALA A 123 -6.47 6.79 10.04
N ARG A 124 -5.14 6.79 9.80
CA ARG A 124 -4.53 7.56 8.70
C ARG A 124 -5.01 7.05 7.34
N LEU A 125 -4.97 5.74 7.13
CA LEU A 125 -5.39 5.09 5.89
C LEU A 125 -6.90 5.19 5.67
N PHE A 126 -7.71 5.10 6.74
CA PHE A 126 -9.15 5.28 6.70
C PHE A 126 -9.53 6.67 6.17
N ARG A 127 -8.93 7.74 6.74
CA ARG A 127 -9.17 9.11 6.27
C ARG A 127 -8.73 9.33 4.83
N ARG A 128 -7.63 8.70 4.42
CA ARG A 128 -7.21 8.74 3.01
C ARG A 128 -8.25 8.06 2.13
N ALA A 129 -8.78 6.90 2.55
CA ALA A 129 -9.81 6.19 1.82
C ALA A 129 -11.10 7.03 1.70
N LEU A 130 -11.57 7.66 2.78
CA LEU A 130 -12.73 8.56 2.74
C LEU A 130 -12.58 9.65 1.67
N ARG A 131 -11.43 10.35 1.64
CA ARG A 131 -11.14 11.37 0.64
C ARG A 131 -11.14 10.83 -0.78
N LEU A 132 -10.57 9.63 -0.97
CA LEU A 132 -10.53 9.00 -2.29
C LEU A 132 -11.91 8.50 -2.73
N VAL A 133 -12.75 8.06 -1.82
CA VAL A 133 -14.15 7.70 -2.10
C VAL A 133 -14.95 8.93 -2.50
N ASP A 134 -14.79 10.06 -1.80
CA ASP A 134 -15.37 11.36 -2.16
C ASP A 134 -14.94 11.78 -3.59
N MET A 135 -13.64 11.69 -3.89
CA MET A 135 -13.11 12.05 -5.21
C MET A 135 -13.58 11.13 -6.34
N THR A 136 -13.72 9.83 -6.08
CA THR A 136 -14.01 8.83 -7.12
C THR A 136 -15.50 8.48 -7.25
N GLY A 137 -16.31 8.78 -6.23
CA GLY A 137 -17.70 8.35 -6.15
C GLY A 137 -17.90 6.84 -6.01
N LYS A 138 -16.84 6.06 -5.70
CA LYS A 138 -16.89 4.59 -5.59
C LYS A 138 -17.58 4.14 -4.30
N ARG A 139 -18.91 4.14 -4.32
CA ARG A 139 -19.75 3.77 -3.17
C ARG A 139 -19.53 2.35 -2.69
N GLU A 140 -19.05 1.43 -3.53
CA GLU A 140 -18.74 0.06 -3.13
C GLU A 140 -17.66 -0.01 -2.05
N ALA A 141 -16.82 1.01 -1.92
CA ALA A 141 -15.81 1.09 -0.87
C ALA A 141 -16.41 1.45 0.51
N LEU A 142 -17.59 2.08 0.55
CA LEU A 142 -18.23 2.48 1.82
C LEU A 142 -18.49 1.27 2.71
N HIS A 143 -18.99 0.17 2.14
CA HIS A 143 -19.24 -1.05 2.91
C HIS A 143 -17.98 -1.61 3.58
N PHE A 144 -16.84 -1.55 2.87
CA PHE A 144 -15.57 -1.93 3.48
C PHE A 144 -15.15 -0.96 4.60
N LEU A 145 -15.42 0.34 4.46
CA LEU A 145 -15.12 1.31 5.50
C LEU A 145 -16.02 1.15 6.73
N GLU A 146 -17.29 0.75 6.55
CA GLU A 146 -18.17 0.35 7.65
C GLU A 146 -17.55 -0.81 8.46
N GLU A 147 -17.12 -1.89 7.78
CA GLU A 147 -16.45 -3.03 8.43
C GLU A 147 -15.17 -2.59 9.17
N VAL A 148 -14.40 -1.68 8.57
CA VAL A 148 -13.16 -1.17 9.18
C VAL A 148 -13.46 -0.40 10.47
N ILE A 149 -14.49 0.46 10.47
CA ILE A 149 -14.79 1.27 11.66
C ILE A 149 -15.38 0.43 12.78
N GLU A 150 -16.19 -0.58 12.47
CA GLU A 150 -16.71 -1.54 13.45
C GLU A 150 -15.57 -2.30 14.15
N GLU A 151 -14.62 -2.84 13.37
CA GLU A 151 -13.45 -3.53 13.93
C GLU A 151 -12.56 -2.57 14.74
N TYR A 152 -12.36 -1.35 14.24
CA TYR A 152 -11.59 -0.33 14.95
C TYR A 152 -12.20 0.03 16.31
N GLN A 153 -13.52 0.22 16.36
CA GLN A 153 -14.26 0.46 17.61
C GLN A 153 -14.20 -0.74 18.56
N HIS A 154 -14.19 -1.96 18.02
CA HIS A 154 -14.07 -3.16 18.84
C HIS A 154 -12.70 -3.23 19.55
N VAL A 155 -11.62 -2.95 18.81
CA VAL A 155 -10.25 -3.01 19.34
C VAL A 155 -9.90 -1.79 20.21
N PHE A 156 -10.31 -0.58 19.79
CA PHE A 156 -9.98 0.70 20.42
C PHE A 156 -11.22 1.38 21.03
N SER A 157 -12.00 0.62 21.80
CA SER A 157 -13.31 1.04 22.32
C SER A 157 -13.31 2.28 23.21
N ASP A 158 -12.18 2.63 23.81
CA ASP A 158 -11.99 3.79 24.67
C ASP A 158 -11.50 5.04 23.92
N TYR A 159 -11.27 4.93 22.60
CA TYR A 159 -10.71 6.04 21.83
C TYR A 159 -11.84 6.95 21.33
N GLU A 160 -11.81 8.22 21.74
CA GLU A 160 -12.66 9.27 21.14
C GLU A 160 -12.52 9.35 19.62
N LEU A 161 -11.33 8.97 19.10
CA LEU A 161 -11.06 8.93 17.68
C LEU A 161 -12.02 7.98 16.93
N ALA A 162 -12.41 6.87 17.54
CA ALA A 162 -13.30 5.91 16.90
C ALA A 162 -14.68 6.53 16.59
N LEU A 163 -15.23 7.31 17.52
CA LEU A 163 -16.48 8.06 17.29
C LEU A 163 -16.32 9.15 16.22
N ARG A 164 -15.15 9.80 16.15
CA ARG A 164 -14.88 10.82 15.12
C ARG A 164 -14.82 10.21 13.74
N LEU A 165 -14.12 9.07 13.57
CA LEU A 165 -14.01 8.38 12.30
C LEU A 165 -15.37 7.84 11.81
N GLU A 166 -16.21 7.34 12.71
CA GLU A 166 -17.58 6.92 12.38
C GLU A 166 -18.43 8.09 11.87
N ASN A 167 -18.35 9.25 12.53
CA ASN A 167 -19.06 10.45 12.06
C ASN A 167 -18.53 10.93 10.70
N GLU A 168 -17.20 10.93 10.49
CA GLU A 168 -16.59 11.26 9.18
C GLU A 168 -17.11 10.34 8.05
N LEU A 169 -17.33 9.04 8.32
CA LEU A 169 -17.92 8.10 7.35
C LEU A 169 -19.39 8.42 7.07
N ARG A 170 -20.22 8.64 8.10
CA ARG A 170 -21.65 8.97 7.94
C ARG A 170 -21.89 10.26 7.17
N GLU A 171 -21.03 11.26 7.39
CA GLU A 171 -21.06 12.52 6.63
C GLU A 171 -20.82 12.26 5.13
N LEU A 172 -19.84 11.42 4.79
CA LEU A 172 -19.56 11.04 3.41
C LEU A 172 -20.71 10.24 2.77
N GLU A 173 -21.29 9.27 3.49
CA GLU A 173 -22.44 8.48 3.02
C GLU A 173 -23.65 9.34 2.66
N THR A 174 -23.86 10.42 3.42
CA THR A 174 -24.96 11.38 3.20
C THR A 174 -24.68 12.29 2.01
N ALA A 175 -23.40 12.58 1.72
CA ALA A 175 -22.98 13.46 0.63
C ALA A 175 -23.02 12.78 -0.75
N LEU A 176 -22.81 11.46 -0.80
CA LEU A 176 -22.82 10.65 -2.02
C LEU A 176 -24.22 10.20 -2.42
#